data_AF-A0A7S3SN34-F1
#
_entry.id   AF-A0A7S3SN34-F1
#
_cell.length_a   1.000
_cell.length_b   1.000
_cell.length_c   1.000
_cell.angle_alpha   90.00
_cell.angle_beta   90.00
_cell.angle_gamma   90.00
#
_symmetry.space_group_name_H-M   'P 1'
#
loop_
_entity.id
_entity.type
_entity.pdbx_description
1 polymer ?
#
loop_
_entity_poly.entity_id
_entity_poly.type
_entity_poly.pdbx_seq_one_letter_code
_entity_poly.pdbx_strand_id
1 'polypeptide(L)'
;MGRGSNPQMGETSISVVARFRPARPGASVDGDVRFGDDGLSVETAASSHTFDGVLPPHASQEETYAQVSPIVEAVLQGYNGTVLAYGQTGSGKTHSVTGTARDPGILQRAVRHIFEWIRSDAGAATHRLTCSYLEIYKENVRDLLEPSDASLSVRESGKRGVFVDGLSQAQVTKEEEVLRCLETGGSSRRVGATQMNAQSSRSHALLTLTLERKGADGSVRVSRLNVADLAGSEKVSRTGAAGETLEEAKGINASLSALSMVISALADGKAHVPYRNSKLTRILQESLGGNSKTLLLVACSPEESDASETHSTLLFASRAKTIQTVAVVNTILPPEQPPDPRQTELSETNEQLRAELAEAHAKLAQLRSDCGGGDCGGGGGGYSGGRGGSGSSDDWGVGGAAAPESRYGWSEAAEAAAAAAAAAAEAAAAEAAEGAAQLGQQLAAADARADDLQQRLEESEHDLVALQAVGRSHEAEAEGLRAEAEELRARLEEAMRARAGEEGE
;
A
#
# COMPACT_ATOMS: atom_id res chain seq x y z
N MET A 1 -11.05 12.75 14.74
CA MET A 1 -9.88 12.70 13.84
C MET A 1 -9.16 11.36 13.99
N GLY A 2 -9.62 10.33 13.30
CA GLY A 2 -8.90 9.05 13.24
C GLY A 2 -7.65 9.19 12.36
N ARG A 3 -6.51 8.65 12.81
CA ARG A 3 -5.31 8.59 11.97
C ARG A 3 -5.55 7.57 10.86
N GLY A 4 -5.69 8.04 9.63
CA GLY A 4 -5.65 7.16 8.46
C GLY A 4 -4.39 6.31 8.51
N SER A 5 -4.54 5.00 8.31
CA SER A 5 -3.44 4.05 8.27
C SER A 5 -2.47 4.45 7.16
N ASN A 6 -1.28 4.89 7.55
CA ASN A 6 -0.21 5.23 6.62
C ASN A 6 0.05 4.01 5.71
N PRO A 7 0.05 4.14 4.36
CA PRO A 7 0.40 3.02 3.49
C PRO A 7 1.77 2.48 3.90
N GLN A 8 1.93 1.15 3.89
CA GLN A 8 3.15 0.48 4.32
C GLN A 8 4.32 0.87 3.41
N MET A 9 5.04 1.94 3.80
CA MET A 9 6.28 2.33 3.15
C MET A 9 7.39 1.40 3.64
N GLY A 10 7.75 0.44 2.79
CA GLY A 10 8.94 -0.38 3.00
C GLY A 10 10.15 0.31 2.39
N GLU A 11 11.09 0.75 3.22
CA GLU A 11 12.46 0.98 2.73
C GLU A 11 13.04 -0.37 2.29
N THR A 12 13.42 -0.47 1.01
CA THR A 12 13.99 -1.70 0.44
C THR A 12 15.29 -1.36 -0.28
N SER A 13 16.30 -2.23 -0.21
CA SER A 13 17.48 -2.09 -1.08
C SER A 13 17.23 -2.76 -2.44
N ILE A 14 18.00 -2.39 -3.46
CA ILE A 14 18.07 -3.19 -4.69
C ILE A 14 18.62 -4.58 -4.35
N SER A 15 17.86 -5.62 -4.64
CA SER A 15 18.32 -7.01 -4.50
C SER A 15 19.24 -7.36 -5.66
N VAL A 16 20.32 -8.10 -5.40
CA VAL A 16 21.33 -8.44 -6.41
C VAL A 16 21.55 -9.94 -6.44
N VAL A 17 21.49 -10.51 -7.65
CA VAL A 17 21.69 -11.94 -7.90
C VAL A 17 22.77 -12.11 -8.95
N ALA A 18 23.88 -12.75 -8.61
CA ALA A 18 24.92 -13.09 -9.58
C ALA A 18 24.64 -14.47 -10.18
N ARG A 19 24.65 -14.58 -11.51
CA ARG A 19 24.48 -15.86 -12.21
C ARG A 19 25.67 -16.15 -13.12
N PHE A 20 26.33 -17.26 -12.90
CA PHE A 20 27.42 -17.74 -13.74
C PHE A 20 26.88 -18.76 -14.75
N ARG A 21 27.25 -18.61 -16.02
CA ARG A 21 26.95 -19.62 -17.05
C ARG A 21 27.95 -20.78 -17.01
N PRO A 22 27.63 -21.96 -17.58
CA PRO A 22 28.63 -22.95 -17.97
C PRO A 22 29.75 -22.35 -18.82
N ALA A 23 30.97 -22.82 -18.61
CA ALA A 23 32.09 -22.55 -19.51
C ALA A 23 31.85 -23.20 -20.88
N ARG A 24 32.33 -22.56 -21.95
CA ARG A 24 32.24 -23.09 -23.32
C ARG A 24 33.17 -24.30 -23.48
N PRO A 25 32.83 -25.29 -24.32
CA PRO A 25 33.71 -26.41 -24.61
C PRO A 25 35.09 -25.92 -25.08
N GLY A 26 36.15 -26.32 -24.36
CA GLY A 26 37.53 -25.96 -24.67
C GLY A 26 38.01 -24.58 -24.17
N ALA A 27 37.19 -23.82 -23.43
CA ALA A 27 37.66 -22.59 -22.78
C ALA A 27 38.47 -22.91 -21.51
N SER A 28 39.51 -22.11 -21.21
CA SER A 28 40.10 -22.10 -19.87
C SER A 28 39.10 -21.46 -18.90
N VAL A 29 38.69 -22.24 -17.90
CA VAL A 29 37.96 -21.74 -16.75
C VAL A 29 38.99 -21.09 -15.83
N ASP A 30 38.68 -19.90 -15.32
CA ASP A 30 39.47 -19.32 -14.25
C ASP A 30 39.35 -20.23 -13.01
N GLY A 31 40.47 -20.82 -12.58
CA GLY A 31 40.52 -21.74 -11.43
C GLY A 31 40.24 -21.06 -10.09
N ASP A 32 40.12 -19.74 -10.09
CA ASP A 32 39.88 -18.92 -8.90
C ASP A 32 38.44 -18.42 -8.74
N VAL A 33 37.50 -18.73 -9.66
CA VAL A 33 36.07 -18.47 -9.41
C VAL A 33 35.50 -19.55 -8.48
N ARG A 34 35.35 -19.20 -7.20
CA ARG A 34 34.80 -20.10 -6.16
C ARG A 34 33.44 -19.58 -5.70
N PHE A 35 32.51 -20.51 -5.50
CA PHE A 35 31.18 -20.23 -4.95
C PHE A 35 31.17 -20.71 -3.51
N GLY A 36 30.69 -19.88 -2.59
CA GLY A 36 30.52 -20.31 -1.20
C GLY A 36 29.36 -21.27 -1.04
N ASP A 37 29.48 -22.18 -0.08
CA ASP A 37 28.43 -23.14 0.29
C ASP A 37 27.15 -22.45 0.82
N ASP A 38 27.21 -21.15 1.12
CA ASP A 38 26.08 -20.31 1.52
C ASP A 38 25.15 -19.93 0.36
N GLY A 39 25.60 -20.07 -0.90
CA GLY A 39 24.86 -19.61 -2.08
C GLY A 39 24.71 -18.08 -2.17
N LEU A 40 25.50 -17.32 -1.40
CA LEU A 40 25.48 -15.86 -1.32
C LEU A 40 26.83 -15.22 -1.66
N SER A 41 27.91 -15.96 -1.49
CA SER A 41 29.27 -15.48 -1.71
C SER A 41 29.91 -16.03 -3.00
N VAL A 42 30.67 -15.17 -3.67
CA VAL A 42 31.52 -15.52 -4.81
C VAL A 42 32.90 -14.89 -4.66
N GLU A 43 33.92 -15.72 -4.76
CA GLU A 43 35.32 -15.31 -4.81
C GLU A 43 35.84 -15.43 -6.24
N THR A 44 36.74 -14.53 -6.61
CA THR A 44 37.51 -14.53 -7.85
C THR A 44 38.96 -14.23 -7.51
N ALA A 45 39.90 -14.43 -8.44
CA ALA A 45 41.32 -14.09 -8.25
C ALA A 45 41.56 -12.64 -7.77
N ALA A 46 40.65 -11.71 -8.12
CA ALA A 46 40.78 -10.28 -7.84
C ALA A 46 39.98 -9.79 -6.63
N SER A 47 38.86 -10.44 -6.29
CA SER A 47 37.91 -9.94 -5.30
C SER A 47 36.92 -11.00 -4.80
N SER A 48 36.45 -10.82 -3.56
CA SER A 48 35.34 -11.57 -2.95
C SER A 48 34.12 -10.65 -2.80
N HIS A 49 32.92 -11.17 -3.04
CA HIS A 49 31.66 -10.43 -3.04
C HIS A 49 30.53 -11.24 -2.40
N THR A 50 29.61 -10.56 -1.71
CA THR A 50 28.41 -11.17 -1.11
C THR A 50 27.14 -10.50 -1.63
N PHE A 51 26.30 -11.27 -2.33
CA PHE A 51 25.05 -10.82 -2.94
C PHE A 51 23.85 -11.38 -2.18
N ASP A 52 22.65 -11.22 -2.74
CA ASP A 52 21.41 -11.77 -2.16
C ASP A 52 21.08 -13.15 -2.76
N GLY A 53 21.76 -13.51 -3.86
CA GLY A 53 21.87 -14.87 -4.37
C GLY A 53 23.06 -15.01 -5.33
N VAL A 54 23.73 -16.16 -5.29
CA VAL A 54 24.80 -16.55 -6.21
C VAL A 54 24.45 -17.89 -6.84
N LEU A 55 24.18 -17.87 -8.14
CA LEU A 55 23.79 -19.03 -8.94
C LEU A 55 25.02 -19.57 -9.68
N PRO A 56 25.55 -20.75 -9.29
CA PRO A 56 26.72 -21.36 -9.92
C PRO A 56 26.42 -21.87 -11.34
N PRO A 57 27.44 -22.29 -12.12
CA PRO A 57 27.29 -22.72 -13.51
C PRO A 57 26.27 -23.83 -13.80
N HIS A 58 25.90 -24.64 -12.80
CA HIS A 58 24.91 -25.70 -12.92
C HIS A 58 23.47 -25.27 -12.59
N ALA A 59 23.25 -24.02 -12.17
CA ALA A 59 21.94 -23.50 -11.77
C ALA A 59 20.96 -23.38 -12.94
N SER A 60 19.81 -24.04 -12.78
CA SER A 60 18.69 -24.09 -13.72
C SER A 60 17.97 -22.75 -13.87
N GLN A 61 17.11 -22.65 -14.88
CA GLN A 61 16.17 -21.52 -15.00
C GLN A 61 15.14 -21.49 -13.87
N GLU A 62 14.88 -22.61 -13.22
CA GLU A 62 13.94 -22.72 -12.12
C GLU A 62 14.50 -22.09 -10.85
N GLU A 63 15.73 -22.46 -10.48
CA GLU A 63 16.48 -21.81 -9.39
C GLU A 63 16.71 -20.32 -9.69
N THR A 64 16.95 -19.97 -10.97
CA THR A 64 17.03 -18.57 -11.40
C THR A 64 15.71 -17.83 -11.20
N TYR A 65 14.57 -18.47 -11.48
CA TYR A 65 13.25 -17.87 -11.29
C TYR A 65 12.85 -17.80 -9.82
N ALA A 66 13.25 -18.76 -8.98
CA ALA A 66 13.00 -18.73 -7.54
C ALA A 66 13.62 -17.48 -6.86
N GLN A 67 14.75 -16.99 -7.36
CA GLN A 67 15.34 -15.73 -6.92
C GLN A 67 14.52 -14.49 -7.35
N VAL A 68 13.69 -14.61 -8.39
CA VAL A 68 12.89 -13.53 -8.98
C VAL A 68 11.42 -13.55 -8.54
N SER A 69 10.89 -14.69 -8.10
CA SER A 69 9.49 -14.82 -7.67
C SER A 69 9.07 -13.79 -6.61
N PRO A 70 9.90 -13.36 -5.63
CA PRO A 70 9.51 -12.35 -4.65
C PRO A 70 9.18 -10.98 -5.27
N ILE A 71 9.78 -10.64 -6.42
CA ILE A 71 9.46 -9.42 -7.17
C ILE A 71 8.11 -9.58 -7.87
N VAL A 72 7.81 -10.76 -8.42
CA VAL A 72 6.52 -11.07 -9.03
C VAL A 72 5.42 -11.06 -7.97
N GLU A 73 5.62 -11.71 -6.82
CA GLU A 73 4.70 -11.71 -5.68
C GLU A 73 4.41 -10.29 -5.17
N ALA A 74 5.41 -9.42 -5.11
CA ALA A 74 5.21 -8.01 -4.76
C ALA A 74 4.35 -7.26 -5.81
N VAL A 75 4.52 -7.57 -7.11
CA VAL A 75 3.65 -7.02 -8.17
C VAL A 75 2.21 -7.49 -8.00
N LEU A 76 1.98 -8.76 -7.66
CA LEU A 76 0.64 -9.30 -7.39
C LEU A 76 -0.02 -8.63 -6.17
N GLN A 77 0.76 -8.18 -5.19
CA GLN A 77 0.28 -7.42 -4.03
C GLN A 77 -0.05 -5.94 -4.33
N GLY A 78 0.44 -5.40 -5.46
CA GLY A 78 0.21 -4.02 -5.90
C GLY A 78 1.43 -3.08 -5.87
N TYR A 79 2.64 -3.59 -5.62
CA TYR A 79 3.89 -2.83 -5.76
C TYR A 79 4.34 -2.77 -7.22
N ASN A 80 5.18 -1.81 -7.59
CA ASN A 80 5.98 -1.93 -8.81
C ASN A 80 7.16 -2.88 -8.57
N GLY A 81 7.47 -3.69 -9.59
CA GLY A 81 8.60 -4.61 -9.62
C GLY A 81 9.46 -4.39 -10.87
N THR A 82 10.78 -4.42 -10.72
CA THR A 82 11.71 -4.35 -11.87
C THR A 82 12.77 -5.43 -11.77
N VAL A 83 13.03 -6.14 -12.87
CA VAL A 83 14.10 -7.13 -13.02
C VAL A 83 15.04 -6.68 -14.13
N LEU A 84 16.31 -6.44 -13.82
CA LEU A 84 17.31 -5.98 -14.77
C LEU A 84 18.37 -7.07 -14.99
N ALA A 85 18.53 -7.57 -16.21
CA ALA A 85 19.63 -8.45 -16.58
C ALA A 85 20.82 -7.63 -17.14
N TYR A 86 21.97 -7.70 -16.48
CA TYR A 86 23.18 -6.94 -16.78
C TYR A 86 24.42 -7.85 -16.93
N GLY A 87 25.46 -7.36 -17.61
CA GLY A 87 26.73 -8.08 -17.85
C GLY A 87 27.16 -8.08 -19.31
N GLN A 88 28.30 -8.69 -19.63
CA GLN A 88 28.87 -8.69 -20.98
C GLN A 88 28.03 -9.48 -22.00
N THR A 89 28.30 -9.28 -23.29
CA THR A 89 27.77 -10.11 -24.37
C THR A 89 28.17 -11.57 -24.19
N GLY A 90 27.20 -12.46 -24.35
CA GLY A 90 27.41 -13.91 -24.21
C GLY A 90 27.59 -14.41 -22.78
N SER A 91 27.33 -13.61 -21.74
CA SER A 91 27.34 -14.08 -20.34
C SER A 91 26.07 -14.77 -19.88
N GLY A 92 24.95 -14.61 -20.61
CA GLY A 92 23.68 -15.29 -20.32
C GLY A 92 22.49 -14.39 -19.93
N LYS A 93 22.53 -13.08 -20.19
CA LYS A 93 21.41 -12.14 -19.96
C LYS A 93 20.11 -12.60 -20.61
N THR A 94 20.05 -12.64 -21.94
CA THR A 94 18.88 -13.09 -22.71
C THR A 94 18.50 -14.55 -22.41
N HIS A 95 19.47 -15.41 -22.08
CA HIS A 95 19.19 -16.76 -21.60
C HIS A 95 18.44 -16.74 -20.26
N SER A 96 18.82 -15.88 -19.31
CA SER A 96 18.11 -15.76 -18.04
C SER A 96 16.72 -15.15 -18.21
N VAL A 97 16.61 -14.11 -19.05
CA VAL A 97 15.36 -13.35 -19.26
C VAL A 97 14.34 -14.14 -20.09
N THR A 98 14.72 -14.62 -21.28
CA THR A 98 13.82 -15.30 -22.24
C THR A 98 14.06 -16.81 -22.29
N GLY A 99 15.27 -17.28 -22.04
CA GLY A 99 15.60 -18.72 -22.11
C GLY A 99 15.47 -19.31 -23.49
N THR A 100 15.11 -20.60 -23.54
CA THR A 100 14.87 -21.35 -24.78
C THR A 100 13.49 -22.01 -24.73
N ALA A 101 12.99 -22.48 -25.88
CA ALA A 101 11.72 -23.20 -25.95
C ALA A 101 11.68 -24.51 -25.11
N ARG A 102 12.84 -25.06 -24.73
CA ARG A 102 12.94 -26.24 -23.85
C ARG A 102 13.25 -25.89 -22.40
N ASP A 103 13.80 -24.71 -22.16
CA ASP A 103 14.25 -24.24 -20.84
C ASP A 103 13.86 -22.75 -20.68
N PRO A 104 12.57 -22.47 -20.40
CA PRO A 104 12.02 -21.13 -20.40
C PRO A 104 12.61 -20.27 -19.29
N GLY A 105 12.86 -19.00 -19.61
CA GLY A 105 13.48 -18.04 -18.70
C GLY A 105 12.50 -17.38 -17.74
N ILE A 106 12.98 -16.30 -17.11
CA ILE A 106 12.25 -15.48 -16.13
C ILE A 106 10.90 -15.01 -16.69
N LEU A 107 10.85 -14.54 -17.93
CA LEU A 107 9.65 -13.94 -18.52
C LEU A 107 8.48 -14.92 -18.59
N GLN A 108 8.68 -16.09 -19.19
CA GLN A 108 7.61 -17.08 -19.35
C GLN A 108 7.18 -17.65 -17.99
N ARG A 109 8.13 -17.88 -17.07
CA ARG A 109 7.82 -18.34 -15.70
C ARG A 109 7.06 -17.27 -14.90
N ALA A 110 7.40 -15.99 -15.05
CA ALA A 110 6.68 -14.88 -14.44
C ALA A 110 5.25 -14.73 -14.98
N VAL A 111 5.07 -14.81 -16.30
CA VAL A 111 3.75 -14.77 -16.95
C VAL A 111 2.86 -15.89 -16.41
N ARG A 112 3.38 -17.13 -16.40
CA ARG A 112 2.66 -18.29 -15.87
C ARG A 112 2.24 -18.09 -14.41
N HIS A 113 3.15 -17.65 -13.54
CA HIS A 113 2.84 -17.36 -12.13
C HIS A 113 1.75 -16.28 -11.99
N ILE A 114 1.82 -15.20 -12.78
CA ILE A 114 0.78 -14.16 -12.79
C ILE A 114 -0.59 -14.73 -13.17
N PHE A 115 -0.67 -15.56 -14.23
CA PHE A 115 -1.93 -16.18 -14.65
C PHE A 115 -2.41 -17.33 -13.72
N GLU A 116 -1.51 -18.02 -13.02
CA GLU A 116 -1.86 -18.95 -11.94
C GLU A 116 -2.47 -18.20 -10.75
N TRP A 117 -1.89 -17.06 -10.36
CA TRP A 117 -2.41 -16.21 -9.29
C TRP A 117 -3.76 -15.56 -9.65
N ILE A 118 -3.92 -14.98 -10.85
CA ILE A 118 -5.19 -14.38 -11.30
C ILE A 118 -6.33 -15.41 -11.26
N ARG A 119 -6.06 -16.67 -11.64
CA ARG A 119 -7.04 -17.76 -11.55
C ARG A 119 -7.40 -18.14 -10.10
N SER A 120 -6.51 -17.91 -9.14
CA SER A 120 -6.76 -18.18 -7.72
C SER A 120 -7.53 -17.05 -7.00
N ASP A 121 -7.43 -15.81 -7.48
CA ASP A 121 -8.07 -14.62 -6.89
C ASP A 121 -9.50 -14.34 -7.43
N ALA A 122 -9.99 -15.22 -8.31
CA ALA A 122 -11.19 -15.04 -9.14
C ALA A 122 -12.55 -14.99 -8.39
N GLY A 123 -12.56 -14.82 -7.07
CA GLY A 123 -13.77 -14.76 -6.24
C GLY A 123 -14.24 -13.35 -5.84
N ALA A 124 -13.40 -12.31 -5.95
CA ALA A 124 -13.71 -10.99 -5.36
C ALA A 124 -13.11 -9.75 -6.07
N ALA A 125 -12.38 -9.92 -7.17
CA ALA A 125 -11.73 -8.83 -7.88
C ALA A 125 -11.81 -9.00 -9.40
N THR A 126 -11.84 -7.89 -10.14
CA THR A 126 -11.64 -7.92 -11.61
C THR A 126 -10.20 -7.53 -11.95
N HIS A 127 -9.64 -8.25 -12.93
CA HIS A 127 -8.25 -8.09 -13.34
C HIS A 127 -8.17 -7.64 -14.79
N ARG A 128 -7.31 -6.65 -15.07
CA ARG A 128 -6.92 -6.26 -16.43
C ARG A 128 -5.40 -6.29 -16.51
N LEU A 129 -4.87 -7.12 -17.40
CA LEU A 129 -3.45 -7.22 -17.68
C LEU A 129 -3.17 -6.60 -19.05
N THR A 130 -2.18 -5.72 -19.14
CA THR A 130 -1.66 -5.21 -20.43
C THR A 130 -0.16 -5.46 -20.55
N CYS A 131 0.28 -5.71 -21.78
CA CYS A 131 1.67 -5.95 -22.13
C CYS A 131 2.14 -4.87 -23.11
N SER A 132 3.30 -4.28 -22.83
CA SER A 132 4.04 -3.45 -23.79
C SER A 132 5.48 -3.95 -23.89
N TYR A 133 6.10 -3.81 -25.07
CA TYR A 133 7.45 -4.29 -25.30
C TYR A 133 8.20 -3.28 -26.16
N LEU A 134 9.33 -2.77 -25.67
CA LEU A 134 10.13 -1.76 -26.36
C LEU A 134 11.59 -2.17 -26.51
N GLU A 135 12.24 -1.57 -27.51
CA GLU A 135 13.67 -1.63 -27.73
C GLU A 135 14.28 -0.22 -27.59
N ILE A 136 15.46 -0.12 -26.97
CA ILE A 136 16.30 1.07 -27.00
C ILE A 136 17.60 0.73 -27.75
N TYR A 137 17.78 1.36 -28.91
CA TYR A 137 18.95 1.16 -29.78
C TYR A 137 19.48 2.51 -30.27
N LYS A 138 20.76 2.81 -30.01
CA LYS A 138 21.40 4.11 -30.32
C LYS A 138 20.56 5.32 -29.84
N GLU A 139 20.07 5.27 -28.59
CA GLU A 139 19.15 6.28 -28.01
C GLU A 139 17.84 6.49 -28.79
N ASN A 140 17.45 5.61 -29.73
CA ASN A 140 16.11 5.57 -30.31
C ASN A 140 15.26 4.54 -29.56
N VAL A 141 14.02 4.90 -29.24
CA VAL A 141 13.05 4.02 -28.59
C VAL A 141 12.09 3.52 -29.66
N ARG A 142 11.96 2.21 -29.81
CA ARG A 142 11.07 1.57 -30.77
C ARG A 142 10.07 0.68 -30.05
N ASP A 143 8.86 0.65 -30.57
CA ASP A 143 7.89 -0.38 -30.20
C ASP A 143 8.28 -1.71 -30.87
N LEU A 144 8.19 -2.81 -30.13
CA LEU A 144 8.46 -4.16 -30.64
C LEU A 144 7.19 -4.94 -31.00
N LEU A 145 6.03 -4.52 -30.48
CA LEU A 145 4.72 -5.12 -30.77
C LEU A 145 4.10 -4.49 -32.02
N GLU A 146 4.22 -3.18 -32.18
CA GLU A 146 3.77 -2.41 -33.34
C GLU A 146 4.95 -1.67 -33.99
N PRO A 147 5.84 -2.40 -34.72
CA PRO A 147 7.09 -1.82 -35.23
C PRO A 147 6.85 -0.71 -36.25
N SER A 148 7.49 0.44 -36.02
CA SER A 148 7.44 1.64 -36.84
C SER A 148 8.84 2.25 -36.98
N ASP A 149 9.09 2.98 -38.08
CA ASP A 149 10.36 3.67 -38.32
C ASP A 149 10.57 4.89 -37.39
N ALA A 150 9.49 5.40 -36.78
CA ALA A 150 9.55 6.56 -35.88
C ALA A 150 10.10 6.18 -34.49
N SER A 151 11.09 6.93 -33.98
CA SER A 151 11.47 6.83 -32.56
C SER A 151 10.38 7.43 -31.67
N LEU A 152 9.91 6.65 -30.71
CA LEU A 152 9.06 7.11 -29.63
C LEU A 152 9.78 8.10 -28.70
N SER A 153 8.99 8.92 -28.01
CA SER A 153 9.47 10.00 -27.14
C SER A 153 9.23 9.71 -25.67
N VAL A 154 10.28 9.83 -24.85
CA VAL A 154 10.19 9.66 -23.39
C VAL A 154 9.72 10.97 -22.74
N ARG A 155 8.52 10.96 -22.16
CA ARG A 155 7.88 12.09 -21.46
C ARG A 155 7.79 11.82 -19.96
N GLU A 156 7.43 12.85 -19.20
CA GLU A 156 7.31 12.82 -17.74
C GLU A 156 6.01 13.55 -17.36
N SER A 157 5.25 13.02 -16.40
CA SER A 157 4.01 13.62 -15.90
C SER A 157 3.84 13.36 -14.42
N GLY A 158 3.49 14.39 -13.64
CA GLY A 158 3.38 14.31 -12.18
C GLY A 158 2.38 13.27 -11.65
N LYS A 159 1.42 12.80 -12.47
CA LYS A 159 0.49 11.71 -12.11
C LYS A 159 0.90 10.32 -12.59
N ARG A 160 1.82 10.22 -13.57
CA ARG A 160 2.15 8.97 -14.27
C ARG A 160 3.62 8.58 -14.20
N GLY A 161 4.48 9.41 -13.61
CA GLY A 161 5.93 9.24 -13.66
C GLY A 161 6.49 9.45 -15.06
N VAL A 162 7.60 8.77 -15.36
CA VAL A 162 8.19 8.73 -16.70
C VAL A 162 7.47 7.69 -17.55
N PHE A 163 7.10 8.05 -18.79
CA PHE A 163 6.44 7.14 -19.72
C PHE A 163 6.91 7.36 -21.16
N VAL A 164 6.71 6.35 -22.00
CA VAL A 164 6.97 6.43 -23.44
C VAL A 164 5.67 6.81 -24.13
N ASP A 165 5.69 7.92 -24.85
CA ASP A 165 4.57 8.44 -25.63
C ASP A 165 4.46 7.70 -26.96
N GLY A 166 3.25 7.25 -27.31
CA GLY A 166 2.98 6.41 -28.48
C GLY A 166 3.40 4.93 -28.36
N LEU A 167 3.76 4.45 -27.16
CA LEU A 167 4.02 3.02 -26.94
C LEU A 167 2.71 2.23 -26.87
N SER A 168 2.59 1.19 -27.70
CA SER A 168 1.43 0.29 -27.73
C SER A 168 1.27 -0.47 -26.41
N GLN A 169 0.02 -0.83 -26.10
CA GLN A 169 -0.32 -1.67 -24.95
C GLN A 169 -1.33 -2.72 -25.40
N ALA A 170 -0.85 -3.95 -25.61
CA ALA A 170 -1.70 -5.08 -25.92
C ALA A 170 -2.44 -5.51 -24.65
N GLN A 171 -3.78 -5.49 -24.65
CA GLN A 171 -4.56 -6.14 -23.60
C GLN A 171 -4.43 -7.65 -23.74
N VAL A 172 -4.18 -8.34 -22.63
CA VAL A 172 -3.95 -9.79 -22.60
C VAL A 172 -4.87 -10.44 -21.56
N THR A 173 -5.47 -11.55 -21.96
CA THR A 173 -6.46 -12.32 -21.19
C THR A 173 -5.98 -13.75 -20.91
N LYS A 174 -4.97 -14.23 -21.64
CA LYS A 174 -4.37 -15.57 -21.50
C LYS A 174 -2.85 -15.55 -21.58
N GLU A 175 -2.21 -16.59 -21.06
CA GLU A 175 -0.76 -16.77 -21.10
C GLU A 175 -0.22 -16.74 -22.54
N GLU A 176 -0.90 -17.41 -23.48
CA GLU A 176 -0.49 -17.49 -24.88
C GLU A 176 -0.52 -16.15 -25.62
N GLU A 177 -1.24 -15.14 -25.11
CA GLU A 177 -1.22 -13.78 -25.66
C GLU A 177 0.08 -13.05 -25.31
N VAL A 178 0.57 -13.20 -24.08
CA VAL A 178 1.87 -12.63 -23.68
C VAL A 178 3.02 -13.38 -24.34
N LEU A 179 2.92 -14.70 -24.48
CA LEU A 179 3.91 -15.48 -25.24
C LEU A 179 3.98 -15.05 -26.71
N ARG A 180 2.84 -14.75 -27.35
CA ARG A 180 2.82 -14.14 -28.69
C ARG A 180 3.44 -12.75 -28.71
N CYS A 181 3.21 -11.89 -27.72
CA CYS A 181 3.90 -10.60 -27.61
C CYS A 181 5.44 -10.76 -27.53
N LEU A 182 5.94 -11.77 -26.80
CA LEU A 182 7.36 -12.11 -26.73
C LEU A 182 7.91 -12.58 -28.08
N GLU A 183 7.18 -13.44 -28.79
CA GLU A 183 7.58 -13.97 -30.11
C GLU A 183 7.57 -12.91 -31.20
N THR A 184 6.55 -12.06 -31.23
CA THR A 184 6.46 -10.89 -32.12
C THR A 184 7.64 -9.96 -31.88
N GLY A 185 7.83 -9.50 -30.65
CA GLY A 185 8.93 -8.56 -30.34
C GLY A 185 10.32 -9.16 -30.53
N GLY A 186 10.50 -10.44 -30.23
CA GLY A 186 11.74 -11.18 -30.54
C GLY A 186 12.00 -11.31 -32.03
N SER A 187 10.95 -11.39 -32.85
CA SER A 187 11.04 -11.42 -34.31
C SER A 187 11.33 -10.02 -34.88
N SER A 188 10.65 -8.97 -34.41
CA SER A 188 10.95 -7.56 -34.72
C SER A 188 12.43 -7.23 -34.45
N ARG A 189 12.93 -7.60 -33.27
CA ARG A 189 14.36 -7.45 -32.86
C ARG A 189 15.32 -8.22 -33.77
N ARG A 190 14.91 -9.38 -34.31
CA ARG A 190 15.70 -10.20 -35.25
C ARG A 190 15.71 -9.62 -36.67
N VAL A 191 14.61 -9.08 -37.16
CA VAL A 191 14.53 -8.44 -38.48
C VAL A 191 15.47 -7.23 -38.56
N GLY A 192 15.49 -6.40 -37.51
CA GLY A 192 16.51 -5.35 -37.36
C GLY A 192 17.95 -5.91 -37.42
N ALA A 193 18.22 -6.97 -36.64
CA ALA A 193 19.54 -7.63 -36.61
C ALA A 193 20.03 -8.17 -37.95
N THR A 194 19.12 -8.57 -38.85
CA THR A 194 19.46 -9.03 -40.21
C THR A 194 19.73 -7.89 -41.19
N GLN A 195 19.21 -6.68 -40.93
CA GLN A 195 19.53 -5.50 -41.73
C GLN A 195 20.84 -4.83 -41.25
N MET A 196 21.16 -4.92 -39.95
CA MET A 196 22.40 -4.41 -39.36
C MET A 196 22.92 -5.35 -38.24
N ASN A 197 23.98 -6.11 -38.55
CA ASN A 197 24.87 -6.86 -37.65
C ASN A 197 24.36 -7.18 -36.21
N ALA A 198 23.86 -8.39 -35.98
CA ALA A 198 23.79 -9.05 -34.65
C ALA A 198 23.27 -8.16 -33.48
N GLN A 199 22.17 -7.44 -33.73
CA GLN A 199 21.63 -6.37 -32.88
C GLN A 199 21.28 -6.77 -31.42
N SER A 200 21.06 -8.05 -31.09
CA SER A 200 20.57 -8.44 -29.76
C SER A 200 21.55 -8.17 -28.60
N SER A 201 22.85 -8.11 -28.84
CA SER A 201 23.83 -7.66 -27.83
C SER A 201 23.95 -6.14 -27.75
N ARG A 202 23.35 -5.42 -28.70
CA ARG A 202 23.56 -3.99 -28.98
C ARG A 202 22.35 -3.13 -28.66
N SER A 203 21.23 -3.72 -28.27
CA SER A 203 20.03 -3.01 -27.86
C SER A 203 19.53 -3.48 -26.51
N HIS A 204 18.89 -2.58 -25.76
CA HIS A 204 18.16 -2.93 -24.54
C HIS A 204 16.74 -3.27 -24.92
N ALA A 205 16.21 -4.40 -24.44
CA ALA A 205 14.81 -4.75 -24.59
C ALA A 205 14.13 -4.69 -23.22
N LEU A 206 12.97 -4.02 -23.15
CA LEU A 206 12.20 -3.85 -21.90
C LEU A 206 10.75 -4.27 -22.16
N LEU A 207 10.33 -5.37 -21.54
CA LEU A 207 8.93 -5.77 -21.49
C LEU A 207 8.31 -5.30 -20.19
N THR A 208 7.12 -4.70 -20.27
CA THR A 208 6.35 -4.24 -19.12
C THR A 208 4.99 -4.90 -19.12
N LEU A 209 4.68 -5.63 -18.05
CA LEU A 209 3.33 -6.10 -17.74
C LEU A 209 2.71 -5.14 -16.72
N THR A 210 1.57 -4.53 -17.06
CA THR A 210 0.79 -3.72 -16.11
C THR A 210 -0.43 -4.52 -15.67
N LEU A 211 -0.46 -4.88 -14.38
CA LEU A 211 -1.59 -5.55 -13.75
C LEU A 211 -2.43 -4.50 -13.03
N GLU A 212 -3.69 -4.38 -13.44
CA GLU A 212 -4.72 -3.65 -12.72
C GLU A 212 -5.66 -4.63 -12.04
N ARG A 213 -5.89 -4.43 -10.74
CA ARG A 213 -6.81 -5.21 -9.91
C ARG A 213 -7.82 -4.26 -9.28
N LYS A 214 -9.10 -4.37 -9.65
CA LYS A 214 -10.21 -3.68 -9.00
C LYS A 214 -10.83 -4.59 -7.95
N GLY A 215 -10.79 -4.20 -6.68
CA GLY A 215 -11.45 -4.92 -5.59
C GLY A 215 -12.95 -4.65 -5.52
N ALA A 216 -13.67 -5.51 -4.80
CA ALA A 216 -15.09 -5.31 -4.47
C ALA A 216 -15.37 -4.04 -3.64
N ASP A 217 -14.35 -3.47 -2.99
CA ASP A 217 -14.39 -2.16 -2.31
C ASP A 217 -14.27 -0.96 -3.26
N GLY A 218 -14.24 -1.21 -4.58
CA GLY A 218 -14.02 -0.19 -5.60
C GLY A 218 -12.57 0.30 -5.70
N SER A 219 -11.66 -0.17 -4.84
CA SER A 219 -10.24 0.20 -4.91
C SER A 219 -9.57 -0.39 -6.15
N VAL A 220 -8.75 0.40 -6.84
CA VAL A 220 -8.02 -0.02 -8.04
C VAL A 220 -6.52 -0.01 -7.74
N ARG A 221 -5.90 -1.18 -7.68
CA ARG A 221 -4.45 -1.33 -7.56
C ARG A 221 -3.81 -1.47 -8.94
N VAL A 222 -2.75 -0.72 -9.22
CA VAL A 222 -2.06 -0.73 -10.51
C VAL A 222 -0.57 -0.99 -10.31
N SER A 223 -0.13 -2.22 -10.55
CA SER A 223 1.26 -2.64 -10.45
C SER A 223 1.91 -2.87 -11.81
N ARG A 224 3.21 -2.62 -11.91
CA ARG A 224 4.01 -2.88 -13.12
C ARG A 224 5.13 -3.85 -12.83
N LEU A 225 5.25 -4.92 -13.62
CA LEU A 225 6.43 -5.75 -13.71
C LEU A 225 7.22 -5.34 -14.95
N ASN A 226 8.37 -4.70 -14.74
CA ASN A 226 9.34 -4.38 -15.78
C ASN A 226 10.41 -5.48 -15.84
N VAL A 227 10.70 -6.04 -17.01
CA VAL A 227 11.82 -6.98 -17.19
C VAL A 227 12.71 -6.50 -18.33
N ALA A 228 13.98 -6.21 -18.03
CA ALA A 228 14.95 -5.65 -18.97
C ALA A 228 16.05 -6.67 -19.33
N ASP A 229 16.22 -6.95 -20.61
CA ASP A 229 17.41 -7.57 -21.19
C ASP A 229 18.30 -6.44 -21.73
N LEU A 230 19.30 -6.00 -20.94
CA LEU A 230 20.17 -4.90 -21.31
C LEU A 230 21.19 -5.33 -22.37
N ALA A 231 21.81 -4.35 -23.06
CA ALA A 231 22.92 -4.58 -23.97
C ALA A 231 24.19 -5.12 -23.25
N GLY A 232 25.18 -5.55 -24.02
CA GLY A 232 26.49 -5.96 -23.50
C GLY A 232 27.24 -4.82 -22.80
N SER A 233 27.72 -5.07 -21.58
CA SER A 233 28.49 -4.10 -20.79
C SER A 233 29.99 -4.03 -21.13
N GLU A 234 30.47 -4.82 -22.09
CA GLU A 234 31.88 -4.90 -22.44
C GLU A 234 32.42 -3.59 -23.05
N LYS A 235 33.70 -3.33 -22.79
CA LYS A 235 34.36 -2.11 -23.27
C LYS A 235 34.49 -2.13 -24.80
N VAL A 236 34.19 -0.99 -25.43
CA VAL A 236 34.32 -0.79 -26.89
C VAL A 236 35.69 -1.27 -27.41
N SER A 237 36.76 -1.06 -26.65
CA SER A 237 38.13 -1.48 -26.98
C SER A 237 38.31 -3.00 -27.18
N ARG A 238 37.45 -3.85 -26.59
CA ARG A 238 37.48 -5.31 -26.80
C ARG A 238 36.70 -5.77 -28.03
N THR A 239 35.84 -4.93 -28.61
CA THR A 239 35.00 -5.33 -29.76
C THR A 239 35.74 -5.33 -31.10
N GLY A 240 36.93 -4.73 -31.17
CA GLY A 240 37.68 -4.56 -32.42
C GLY A 240 37.00 -3.65 -33.45
N ALA A 241 35.93 -2.94 -33.06
CA ALA A 241 35.11 -2.14 -33.96
C ALA A 241 35.85 -0.94 -34.56
N ALA A 242 35.68 -0.72 -35.85
CA ALA A 242 36.21 0.43 -36.60
C ALA A 242 35.10 1.08 -37.44
N GLY A 243 35.32 2.34 -37.86
CA GLY A 243 34.37 3.11 -38.68
C GLY A 243 33.01 3.28 -38.01
N GLU A 244 31.93 3.12 -38.76
CA GLU A 244 30.55 3.26 -38.26
C GLU A 244 30.22 2.29 -37.12
N THR A 245 30.86 1.11 -37.09
CA THR A 245 30.68 0.13 -36.00
C THR A 245 31.24 0.66 -34.68
N LEU A 246 32.23 1.55 -34.72
CA LEU A 246 32.80 2.20 -33.53
C LEU A 246 31.83 3.26 -32.96
N GLU A 247 31.23 4.09 -33.82
CA GLU A 247 30.22 5.07 -33.39
C GLU A 247 28.96 4.39 -32.85
N GLU A 248 28.58 3.26 -33.43
CA GLU A 248 27.55 2.38 -32.88
C GLU A 248 27.91 1.87 -31.48
N ALA A 249 29.10 1.27 -31.32
CA ALA A 249 29.56 0.76 -30.03
C ALA A 249 29.65 1.86 -28.95
N LYS A 250 30.02 3.09 -29.34
CA LYS A 250 29.96 4.28 -28.47
C LYS A 250 28.52 4.63 -28.07
N GLY A 251 27.58 4.68 -29.01
CA GLY A 251 26.18 5.01 -28.73
C GLY A 251 25.50 4.01 -27.79
N ILE A 252 25.85 2.72 -27.92
CA ILE A 252 25.35 1.66 -27.03
C ILE A 252 25.95 1.83 -25.64
N ASN A 253 27.28 1.95 -25.55
CA ASN A 253 27.96 2.10 -24.26
C ASN A 253 27.70 3.46 -23.59
N ALA A 254 27.22 4.48 -24.29
CA ALA A 254 26.76 5.73 -23.68
C ALA A 254 25.59 5.48 -22.71
N SER A 255 24.62 4.65 -23.09
CA SER A 255 23.46 4.31 -22.24
C SER A 255 23.85 3.50 -20.99
N LEU A 256 24.78 2.55 -21.11
CA LEU A 256 25.30 1.78 -19.97
C LEU A 256 26.28 2.59 -19.10
N SER A 257 27.00 3.54 -19.69
CA SER A 257 27.81 4.51 -18.94
C SER A 257 26.92 5.47 -18.15
N ALA A 258 25.81 5.92 -18.73
CA ALA A 258 24.78 6.69 -18.02
C ALA A 258 24.18 5.89 -16.86
N LEU A 259 23.83 4.61 -17.07
CA LEU A 259 23.39 3.71 -16.01
C LEU A 259 24.42 3.58 -14.89
N SER A 260 25.70 3.39 -15.24
CA SER A 260 26.80 3.30 -14.27
C SER A 260 27.03 4.59 -13.47
N MET A 261 26.84 5.75 -14.09
CA MET A 261 26.87 7.06 -13.42
C MET A 261 25.67 7.25 -12.48
N VAL A 262 24.47 6.80 -12.88
CA VAL A 262 23.26 6.83 -12.05
C VAL A 262 23.42 5.92 -10.82
N ILE A 263 23.84 4.66 -11.02
CA ILE A 263 24.12 3.71 -9.92
C ILE A 263 25.16 4.27 -8.96
N SER A 264 26.27 4.84 -9.47
CA SER A 264 27.29 5.43 -8.61
C SER A 264 26.79 6.69 -7.88
N ALA A 265 25.97 7.53 -8.53
CA ALA A 265 25.42 8.73 -7.87
C ALA A 265 24.41 8.38 -6.76
N LEU A 266 23.60 7.33 -6.96
CA LEU A 266 22.67 6.81 -5.96
C LEU A 266 23.41 6.15 -4.79
N ALA A 267 24.40 5.30 -5.07
CA ALA A 267 25.23 4.65 -4.04
C ALA A 267 26.03 5.66 -3.21
N ASP A 268 26.51 6.75 -3.83
CA ASP A 268 27.18 7.87 -3.15
C ASP A 268 26.20 8.82 -2.42
N GLY A 269 24.88 8.58 -2.45
CA GLY A 269 23.87 9.42 -1.80
C GLY A 269 23.76 10.84 -2.37
N LYS A 270 24.09 11.06 -3.65
CA LYS A 270 24.13 12.41 -4.25
C LYS A 270 22.73 12.97 -4.49
N ALA A 271 22.51 14.21 -4.07
CA ALA A 271 21.25 14.93 -4.25
C ALA A 271 20.81 15.11 -5.73
N HIS A 272 21.77 15.13 -6.68
CA HIS A 272 21.46 15.18 -8.11
C HIS A 272 21.95 13.91 -8.82
N VAL A 273 21.01 13.11 -9.32
CA VAL A 273 21.25 11.87 -10.05
C VAL A 273 21.02 12.11 -11.56
N PRO A 274 21.99 11.80 -12.45
CA PRO A 274 21.96 12.22 -13.84
C PRO A 274 21.09 11.32 -14.75
N TYR A 275 19.85 11.03 -14.34
CA TYR A 275 18.92 10.16 -15.09
C TYR A 275 18.69 10.61 -16.54
N ARG A 276 18.83 11.90 -16.84
CA ARG A 276 18.61 12.49 -18.18
C ARG A 276 19.71 12.18 -19.21
N ASN A 277 20.82 11.57 -18.80
CA ASN A 277 21.96 11.29 -19.70
C ASN A 277 21.68 10.18 -20.74
N SER A 278 20.62 9.38 -20.57
CA SER A 278 20.14 8.40 -21.54
C SER A 278 18.63 8.20 -21.40
N LYS A 279 17.93 7.86 -22.49
CA LYS A 279 16.53 7.43 -22.46
C LYS A 279 16.34 6.18 -21.58
N LEU A 280 17.33 5.27 -21.53
CA LEU A 280 17.31 4.09 -20.66
C LEU A 280 17.20 4.49 -19.18
N THR A 281 18.09 5.39 -18.72
CA THR A 281 18.10 5.84 -17.33
C THR A 281 16.90 6.70 -16.95
N ARG A 282 16.28 7.39 -17.91
CA ARG A 282 14.99 8.06 -17.69
C ARG A 282 13.86 7.06 -17.48
N ILE A 283 13.75 6.03 -18.33
CA ILE A 283 12.71 5.00 -18.22
C ILE A 283 12.88 4.19 -16.91
N LEU A 284 14.12 3.86 -16.54
CA LEU A 284 14.43 3.13 -15.30
C LEU A 284 14.56 4.04 -14.06
N GLN A 285 14.18 5.32 -14.13
CA GLN A 285 14.33 6.28 -13.02
C GLN A 285 13.57 5.83 -11.76
N GLU A 286 12.32 5.39 -11.92
CA GLU A 286 11.51 4.86 -10.82
C GLU A 286 12.04 3.50 -10.31
N SER A 287 12.61 2.69 -11.21
CA SER A 287 13.20 1.38 -10.88
C SER A 287 14.46 1.48 -10.01
N LEU A 288 15.31 2.48 -10.22
CA LEU A 288 16.64 2.54 -9.60
C LEU A 288 16.68 3.29 -8.28
N GLY A 289 15.81 4.28 -8.07
CA GLY A 289 15.82 5.11 -6.85
C GLY A 289 14.46 5.71 -6.52
N GLY A 290 13.37 5.05 -6.93
CA GLY A 290 12.00 5.52 -6.73
C GLY A 290 11.09 4.41 -6.20
N ASN A 291 9.85 4.41 -6.68
CA ASN A 291 8.81 3.47 -6.26
C ASN A 291 8.87 2.16 -7.08
N SER A 292 9.81 1.28 -6.71
CA SER A 292 9.95 -0.06 -7.28
C SER A 292 10.72 -0.97 -6.33
N LYS A 293 10.28 -2.23 -6.18
CA LYS A 293 11.15 -3.31 -5.71
C LYS A 293 11.97 -3.80 -6.90
N THR A 294 13.28 -3.77 -6.78
CA THR A 294 14.15 -3.95 -7.96
C THR A 294 15.20 -5.01 -7.70
N LEU A 295 15.29 -5.96 -8.64
CA LEU A 295 16.28 -7.01 -8.67
C LEU A 295 17.22 -6.80 -9.86
N LEU A 296 18.52 -6.75 -9.57
CA LEU A 296 19.59 -6.74 -10.56
C LEU A 296 20.19 -8.15 -10.68
N LEU A 297 19.92 -8.83 -11.78
CA LEU A 297 20.53 -10.10 -12.14
C LEU A 297 21.80 -9.82 -12.97
N VAL A 298 22.97 -10.11 -12.41
CA VAL A 298 24.24 -9.94 -13.11
C VAL A 298 24.73 -11.27 -13.69
N ALA A 299 24.65 -11.39 -15.01
CA ALA A 299 25.09 -12.56 -15.75
C ALA A 299 26.61 -12.47 -16.00
N CYS A 300 27.36 -13.44 -15.46
CA CYS A 300 28.82 -13.49 -15.43
C CYS A 300 29.37 -14.72 -16.17
N SER A 301 30.63 -14.63 -16.60
CA SER A 301 31.35 -15.71 -17.27
C SER A 301 32.46 -16.25 -16.35
N PRO A 302 32.61 -17.57 -16.18
CA PRO A 302 33.70 -18.16 -15.40
C PRO A 302 34.98 -18.37 -16.24
N GLU A 303 35.01 -17.91 -17.49
CA GLU A 303 36.16 -18.08 -18.40
C GLU A 303 37.25 -17.03 -18.11
N GLU A 304 38.50 -17.47 -18.07
CA GLU A 304 39.68 -16.63 -17.78
C GLU A 304 39.78 -15.43 -18.74
N SER A 305 39.45 -15.65 -20.02
CA SER A 305 39.40 -14.61 -21.05
C SER A 305 38.41 -13.47 -20.73
N ASP A 306 37.36 -13.75 -19.96
CA ASP A 306 36.30 -12.83 -19.56
C ASP A 306 36.52 -12.21 -18.16
N ALA A 307 37.52 -12.66 -17.40
CA ALA A 307 37.71 -12.33 -15.98
C ALA A 307 37.66 -10.81 -15.67
N SER A 308 38.22 -9.95 -16.54
CA SER A 308 38.19 -8.49 -16.34
C SER A 308 36.79 -7.87 -16.46
N GLU A 309 35.93 -8.45 -17.29
CA GLU A 309 34.56 -7.99 -17.52
C GLU A 309 33.61 -8.59 -16.45
N THR A 310 33.84 -9.84 -16.03
CA THR A 310 33.21 -10.43 -14.83
C THR A 310 33.52 -9.59 -13.58
N HIS A 311 34.78 -9.29 -13.29
CA HIS A 311 35.17 -8.42 -12.16
C HIS A 311 34.50 -7.02 -12.23
N SER A 312 34.47 -6.41 -13.42
CA SER A 312 33.79 -5.12 -13.62
C SER A 312 32.28 -5.21 -13.36
N THR A 313 31.68 -6.34 -13.72
CA THR A 313 30.26 -6.65 -13.51
C THR A 313 29.93 -6.86 -12.02
N LEU A 314 30.76 -7.60 -11.29
CA LEU A 314 30.59 -7.83 -9.84
C LEU A 314 30.78 -6.55 -9.01
N LEU A 315 31.72 -5.67 -9.40
CA LEU A 315 31.87 -4.35 -8.79
C LEU A 315 30.65 -3.44 -9.02
N PHE A 316 30.10 -3.42 -10.24
CA PHE A 316 28.86 -2.71 -10.54
C PHE A 316 27.70 -3.23 -9.69
N ALA A 317 27.55 -4.56 -9.60
CA ALA A 317 26.54 -5.23 -8.79
C ALA A 317 26.66 -4.85 -7.30
N SER A 318 27.88 -4.84 -6.77
CA SER A 318 28.17 -4.51 -5.37
C SER A 318 27.78 -3.06 -5.02
N ARG A 319 27.95 -2.12 -5.96
CA ARG A 319 27.47 -0.73 -5.80
C ARG A 319 25.96 -0.62 -5.93
N ALA A 320 25.34 -1.38 -6.83
CA ALA A 320 23.89 -1.36 -6.97
C ALA A 320 23.17 -1.85 -5.69
N LYS A 321 23.72 -2.87 -5.01
CA LYS A 321 23.17 -3.41 -3.76
C LYS A 321 23.04 -2.38 -2.62
N THR A 322 23.86 -1.32 -2.60
CA THR A 322 23.79 -0.29 -1.54
C THR A 322 22.73 0.77 -1.80
N ILE A 323 22.01 0.72 -2.92
CA ILE A 323 20.98 1.71 -3.27
C ILE A 323 19.66 1.35 -2.58
N GLN A 324 19.07 2.35 -1.93
CA GLN A 324 17.74 2.26 -1.32
C GLN A 324 16.65 2.75 -2.28
N THR A 325 15.52 2.04 -2.30
CA THR A 325 14.28 2.38 -3.00
C THR A 325 13.13 2.45 -1.98
N VAL A 326 12.06 3.18 -2.32
CA VAL A 326 10.89 3.38 -1.45
C VAL A 326 9.68 2.80 -2.16
N ALA A 327 9.45 1.50 -1.99
CA ALA A 327 8.36 0.80 -2.64
C ALA A 327 7.03 1.02 -1.88
N VAL A 328 6.01 1.47 -2.61
CA VAL A 328 4.66 1.77 -2.09
C VAL A 328 3.63 1.02 -2.91
N VAL A 329 2.56 0.54 -2.25
CA VAL A 329 1.43 -0.10 -2.95
C VAL A 329 0.66 0.97 -3.73
N ASN A 330 0.57 0.79 -5.04
CA ASN A 330 -0.08 1.73 -5.96
C ASN A 330 -1.60 1.55 -5.96
N THR A 331 -2.26 2.01 -4.89
CA THR A 331 -3.72 1.96 -4.74
C THR A 331 -4.35 3.30 -5.10
N ILE A 332 -5.23 3.30 -6.10
CA ILE A 332 -6.19 4.37 -6.38
C ILE A 332 -7.47 4.00 -5.65
N LEU A 333 -7.77 4.71 -4.56
CA LEU A 333 -9.09 4.62 -3.93
C LEU A 333 -10.13 5.27 -4.87
N PRO A 334 -11.39 4.79 -4.89
CA PRO A 334 -12.45 5.53 -5.54
C PRO A 334 -12.54 6.93 -4.90
N PRO A 335 -12.95 7.97 -5.64
CA PRO A 335 -13.27 9.24 -5.01
C PRO A 335 -14.33 8.97 -3.94
N GLU A 336 -14.12 9.44 -2.71
CA GLU A 336 -15.20 9.50 -1.73
C GLU A 336 -16.38 10.19 -2.40
N GLN A 337 -17.49 9.47 -2.56
CA GLN A 337 -18.74 10.15 -2.86
C GLN A 337 -18.96 11.10 -1.68
N PRO A 338 -19.17 12.41 -1.92
CA PRO A 338 -19.50 13.30 -0.83
C PRO A 338 -20.73 12.71 -0.13
N PRO A 339 -20.71 12.51 1.20
CA PRO A 339 -21.85 11.95 1.91
C PRO A 339 -23.10 12.78 1.55
N ASP A 340 -24.23 12.11 1.36
CA ASP A 340 -25.49 12.79 1.05
C ASP A 340 -25.67 13.94 2.07
N PRO A 341 -25.90 15.19 1.63
CA PRO A 341 -26.10 16.30 2.55
C PRO A 341 -27.14 15.97 3.64
N ARG A 342 -28.17 15.16 3.32
CA ARG A 342 -29.14 14.68 4.32
C ARG A 342 -28.55 13.73 5.36
N GLN A 343 -27.65 12.83 4.96
CA GLN A 343 -26.93 11.96 5.92
C GLN A 343 -25.99 12.78 6.79
N THR A 344 -25.40 13.84 6.23
CA THR A 344 -24.53 14.78 6.96
C THR A 344 -25.35 15.57 7.99
N GLU A 345 -26.44 16.22 7.57
CA GLU A 345 -27.38 16.95 8.43
C GLU A 345 -27.97 16.06 9.54
N LEU A 346 -28.37 14.82 9.23
CA LEU A 346 -28.84 13.86 10.23
C LEU A 346 -27.73 13.42 11.18
N SER A 347 -26.49 13.26 10.73
CA SER A 347 -25.36 12.91 11.62
C SER A 347 -25.04 14.04 12.60
N GLU A 348 -25.02 15.29 12.12
CA GLU A 348 -24.83 16.48 12.96
C GLU A 348 -25.99 16.67 13.95
N THR A 349 -27.23 16.43 13.51
CA THR A 349 -28.42 16.46 14.37
C THR A 349 -28.36 15.38 15.45
N ASN A 350 -27.92 14.16 15.13
CA ASN A 350 -27.75 13.09 16.13
C ASN A 350 -26.63 13.39 17.12
N GLU A 351 -25.51 14.02 16.72
CA GLU A 351 -24.49 14.48 17.66
C GLU A 351 -25.01 15.59 18.59
N GLN A 352 -25.80 16.54 18.08
CA GLN A 352 -26.44 17.59 18.88
C GLN A 352 -27.45 17.00 19.88
N LEU A 353 -28.36 16.12 19.44
CA LEU A 353 -29.34 15.47 20.30
C LEU A 353 -28.67 14.64 21.41
N ARG A 354 -27.59 13.90 21.10
CA ARG A 354 -26.81 13.17 22.10
C ARG A 354 -26.13 14.08 23.12
N ALA A 355 -25.68 15.26 22.70
CA ALA A 355 -25.12 16.27 23.61
C ALA A 355 -26.20 16.88 24.54
N GLU A 356 -27.37 17.25 23.99
CA GLU A 356 -28.50 17.75 24.79
C GLU A 356 -29.03 16.70 25.78
N LEU A 357 -29.13 15.44 25.35
CA LEU A 357 -29.58 14.33 26.19
C LEU A 357 -28.57 14.01 27.31
N ALA A 358 -27.27 14.11 27.05
CA ALA A 358 -26.24 14.04 28.09
C ALA A 358 -26.33 15.19 29.10
N GLU A 359 -26.62 16.42 28.65
CA GLU A 359 -26.82 17.57 29.54
C GLU A 359 -28.11 17.44 30.37
N ALA A 360 -29.19 16.93 29.78
CA ALA A 360 -30.45 16.63 30.46
C ALA A 360 -30.25 15.55 31.55
N HIS A 361 -29.54 14.47 31.23
CA HIS A 361 -29.19 13.42 32.21
C HIS A 361 -28.29 13.95 33.34
N ALA A 362 -27.34 14.84 33.05
CA ALA A 362 -26.52 15.48 34.08
C ALA A 362 -27.37 16.34 35.04
N LYS A 363 -28.31 17.13 34.50
CA LYS A 363 -29.26 17.93 35.30
C LYS A 363 -30.20 17.06 36.12
N LEU A 364 -30.71 15.96 35.57
CA LEU A 364 -31.52 14.98 36.30
C LEU A 364 -30.74 14.32 37.44
N ALA A 365 -29.47 13.95 37.22
CA ALA A 365 -28.61 13.40 38.26
C ALA A 365 -28.36 14.41 39.40
N GLN A 366 -28.15 15.69 39.05
CA GLN A 366 -27.99 16.77 40.03
C GLN A 366 -29.27 16.99 40.84
N LEU A 367 -30.43 17.15 40.18
CA LEU A 367 -31.72 17.29 40.85
C LEU A 367 -32.06 16.08 41.73
N ARG A 368 -31.75 14.85 41.30
CA ARG A 368 -31.93 13.64 42.14
C ARG A 368 -30.99 13.63 43.36
N SER A 369 -29.79 14.21 43.26
CA SER A 369 -28.90 14.42 44.41
C SER A 369 -29.48 15.45 45.38
N ASP A 370 -30.00 16.56 44.87
CA ASP A 370 -30.60 17.64 45.68
C ASP A 370 -31.90 17.16 46.38
N CYS A 371 -32.69 16.32 45.72
CA CYS A 371 -33.84 15.62 46.33
C CYS A 371 -33.43 14.54 47.35
N GLY A 372 -32.23 13.95 47.21
CA GLY A 372 -31.72 12.89 48.06
C GLY A 372 -31.02 13.35 49.35
N GLY A 373 -30.76 14.66 49.50
CA GLY A 373 -30.02 15.26 50.62
C GLY A 373 -30.76 15.33 51.95
N GLY A 374 -31.94 14.70 52.07
CA GLY A 374 -32.77 14.69 53.28
C GLY A 374 -32.46 13.57 54.26
N ASP A 375 -31.23 13.48 54.79
CA ASP A 375 -30.95 12.59 55.92
C ASP A 375 -31.52 13.18 57.23
N CYS A 376 -32.78 12.85 57.50
CA CYS A 376 -33.45 13.10 58.77
C CYS A 376 -33.58 11.81 59.61
N GLY A 377 -32.45 11.12 59.83
CA GLY A 377 -32.32 9.92 60.67
C GLY A 377 -32.38 10.16 62.19
N GLY A 378 -33.49 10.69 62.70
CA GLY A 378 -33.81 10.68 64.14
C GLY A 378 -34.06 9.26 64.66
N GLY A 379 -33.60 8.95 65.88
CA GLY A 379 -33.58 7.57 66.40
C GLY A 379 -34.95 6.91 66.64
N GLY A 380 -35.05 5.61 66.34
CA GLY A 380 -36.19 4.75 66.65
C GLY A 380 -35.76 3.28 66.69
N GLY A 381 -36.09 2.57 67.77
CA GLY A 381 -35.47 1.27 68.09
C GLY A 381 -35.92 0.08 67.23
N GLY A 382 -34.97 -0.80 66.91
CA GLY A 382 -35.22 -2.12 66.29
C GLY A 382 -34.51 -3.24 67.08
N TYR A 383 -35.28 -4.08 67.76
CA TYR A 383 -34.78 -5.29 68.40
C TYR A 383 -34.37 -6.34 67.34
N SER A 384 -33.09 -6.71 67.30
CA SER A 384 -32.67 -8.09 67.00
C SER A 384 -31.25 -8.31 67.54
N GLY A 385 -31.00 -9.45 68.19
CA GLY A 385 -29.78 -9.68 68.97
C GLY A 385 -28.73 -10.51 68.25
N GLY A 386 -27.47 -10.44 68.70
CA GLY A 386 -26.41 -11.30 68.16
C GLY A 386 -24.98 -11.00 68.61
N ARG A 387 -24.63 -11.31 69.86
CA ARG A 387 -23.28 -11.69 70.39
C ARG A 387 -22.00 -11.02 69.80
N GLY A 388 -21.17 -10.49 70.70
CA GLY A 388 -19.78 -10.98 70.80
C GLY A 388 -18.62 -10.02 71.13
N GLY A 389 -18.31 -9.86 72.42
CA GLY A 389 -16.99 -9.43 72.96
C GLY A 389 -16.55 -7.96 72.74
N SER A 390 -15.53 -7.43 73.42
CA SER A 390 -14.93 -7.76 74.73
C SER A 390 -13.82 -6.74 75.08
N GLY A 391 -13.87 -6.11 76.27
CA GLY A 391 -12.84 -5.16 76.77
C GLY A 391 -12.94 -3.74 76.16
N SER A 392 -12.44 -2.67 76.79
CA SER A 392 -11.73 -2.53 78.08
C SER A 392 -12.05 -1.20 78.80
N SER A 393 -11.71 -1.19 80.08
CA SER A 393 -11.60 -0.16 81.13
C SER A 393 -11.55 1.36 80.86
N ASP A 394 -11.86 2.08 81.96
CA ASP A 394 -11.45 3.43 82.42
C ASP A 394 -12.52 4.54 82.21
N ASP A 395 -13.21 5.16 83.20
CA ASP A 395 -12.91 5.64 84.58
C ASP A 395 -12.11 6.97 84.57
N TRP A 396 -12.49 8.09 85.22
CA TRP A 396 -13.43 8.41 86.33
C TRP A 396 -14.57 9.37 85.86
N GLY A 397 -15.48 9.99 86.64
CA GLY A 397 -15.67 10.15 88.10
C GLY A 397 -16.84 11.12 88.42
N VAL A 398 -17.48 11.00 89.59
CA VAL A 398 -18.66 11.79 89.99
C VAL A 398 -18.27 12.95 90.91
N GLY A 399 -18.75 14.17 90.63
CA GLY A 399 -18.58 15.34 91.50
C GLY A 399 -19.85 16.18 91.56
N GLY A 400 -20.68 15.98 92.59
CA GLY A 400 -21.85 16.81 92.84
C GLY A 400 -21.52 18.05 93.68
N ALA A 401 -22.17 19.18 93.36
CA ALA A 401 -22.22 20.35 94.22
C ALA A 401 -23.65 20.95 94.17
N ALA A 402 -24.12 21.46 95.31
CA ALA A 402 -25.53 21.79 95.52
C ALA A 402 -25.98 23.12 94.89
N ALA A 403 -27.30 23.27 94.73
CA ALA A 403 -27.97 24.53 94.39
C ALA A 403 -27.75 25.61 95.47
N PRO A 404 -28.14 26.86 95.18
CA PRO A 404 -29.37 27.32 95.84
C PRO A 404 -30.38 27.99 94.90
N GLU A 405 -31.64 27.97 95.35
CA GLU A 405 -32.78 28.60 94.67
C GLU A 405 -32.73 30.14 94.76
N SER A 406 -33.05 30.83 93.66
CA SER A 406 -33.57 32.20 93.72
C SER A 406 -34.53 32.52 92.57
N ARG A 407 -35.79 32.14 92.77
CA ARG A 407 -37.03 32.74 92.26
C ARG A 407 -36.87 34.15 91.65
N TYR A 408 -37.07 34.31 90.34
CA TYR A 408 -37.75 35.45 89.69
C TYR A 408 -38.33 35.01 88.34
N GLY A 409 -39.39 35.69 87.89
CA GLY A 409 -40.37 35.11 86.96
C GLY A 409 -39.96 35.05 85.49
N TRP A 410 -40.34 33.95 84.83
CA TRP A 410 -40.43 33.86 83.38
C TRP A 410 -41.73 34.56 82.94
N SER A 411 -41.59 35.66 82.20
CA SER A 411 -42.70 36.51 81.75
C SER A 411 -43.40 35.92 80.52
N GLU A 412 -44.57 36.48 80.18
CA GLU A 412 -45.29 36.23 78.91
C GLU A 412 -44.37 36.32 77.67
N ALA A 413 -43.28 37.10 77.74
CA ALA A 413 -42.29 37.19 76.67
C ALA A 413 -41.57 35.86 76.36
N ALA A 414 -41.48 34.92 77.30
CA ALA A 414 -40.86 33.62 77.07
C ALA A 414 -41.82 32.62 76.41
N GLU A 415 -43.10 32.61 76.79
CA GLU A 415 -44.13 31.86 76.08
C GLU A 415 -44.34 32.45 74.67
N ALA A 416 -44.30 33.78 74.53
CA ALA A 416 -44.32 34.44 73.23
C ALA A 416 -43.10 34.10 72.36
N ALA A 417 -41.89 34.01 72.95
CA ALA A 417 -40.69 33.60 72.22
C ALA A 417 -40.75 32.12 71.78
N ALA A 418 -41.27 31.22 72.63
CA ALA A 418 -41.47 29.82 72.29
C ALA A 418 -42.55 29.64 71.19
N ALA A 419 -43.66 30.39 71.27
CA ALA A 419 -44.70 30.41 70.26
C ALA A 419 -44.20 30.99 68.92
N ALA A 420 -43.40 32.06 68.95
CA ALA A 420 -42.76 32.62 67.77
C ALA A 420 -41.74 31.65 67.13
N ALA A 421 -40.98 30.92 67.94
CA ALA A 421 -40.07 29.89 67.43
C ALA A 421 -40.81 28.69 66.81
N ALA A 422 -41.94 28.26 67.40
CA ALA A 422 -42.80 27.22 66.84
C ALA A 422 -43.43 27.66 65.51
N ALA A 423 -43.99 28.88 65.45
CA ALA A 423 -44.55 29.45 64.22
C ALA A 423 -43.49 29.65 63.11
N ALA A 424 -42.26 30.03 63.48
CA ALA A 424 -41.15 30.13 62.53
C ALA A 424 -40.71 28.76 62.00
N ALA A 425 -40.71 27.72 62.84
CA ALA A 425 -40.41 26.35 62.42
C ALA A 425 -41.51 25.77 61.52
N GLU A 426 -42.78 26.07 61.79
CA GLU A 426 -43.93 25.66 60.96
C GLU A 426 -43.92 26.38 59.60
N ALA A 427 -43.60 27.68 59.57
CA ALA A 427 -43.41 28.43 58.33
C ALA A 427 -42.22 27.89 57.50
N ALA A 428 -41.08 27.60 58.13
CA ALA A 428 -39.92 27.02 57.45
C ALA A 428 -40.20 25.60 56.92
N ALA A 429 -41.01 24.79 57.63
CA ALA A 429 -41.45 23.48 57.16
C ALA A 429 -42.41 23.58 55.97
N ALA A 430 -43.30 24.58 55.95
CA ALA A 430 -44.18 24.85 54.81
C ALA A 430 -43.39 25.31 53.57
N GLU A 431 -42.44 26.23 53.74
CA GLU A 431 -41.55 26.71 52.67
C GLU A 431 -40.66 25.58 52.11
N ALA A 432 -40.14 24.70 52.97
CA ALA A 432 -39.41 23.50 52.54
C ALA A 432 -40.30 22.48 51.79
N ALA A 433 -41.56 22.31 52.21
CA ALA A 433 -42.51 21.44 51.51
C ALA A 433 -42.92 22.00 50.14
N GLU A 434 -43.10 23.32 50.02
CA GLU A 434 -43.38 24.00 48.76
C GLU A 434 -42.18 23.93 47.81
N GLY A 435 -40.96 24.12 48.33
CA GLY A 435 -39.71 23.92 47.58
C GLY A 435 -39.53 22.48 47.08
N ALA A 436 -39.83 21.48 47.91
CA ALA A 436 -39.80 20.06 47.52
C ALA A 436 -40.85 19.73 46.44
N ALA A 437 -42.04 20.34 46.52
CA ALA A 437 -43.07 20.18 45.50
C ALA A 437 -42.66 20.83 44.15
N GLN A 438 -42.02 22.00 44.16
CA GLN A 438 -41.45 22.61 42.96
C GLN A 438 -40.33 21.76 42.36
N LEU A 439 -39.41 21.24 43.17
CA LEU A 439 -38.36 20.30 42.74
C LEU A 439 -38.94 19.03 42.11
N GLY A 440 -39.99 18.45 42.70
CA GLY A 440 -40.70 17.30 42.13
C GLY A 440 -41.35 17.59 40.77
N GLN A 441 -41.96 18.77 40.60
CA GLN A 441 -42.51 19.20 39.30
C GLN A 441 -41.41 19.44 38.26
N GLN A 442 -40.27 20.03 38.65
CA GLN A 442 -39.12 20.21 37.76
C GLN A 442 -38.49 18.88 37.35
N LEU A 443 -38.41 17.91 38.27
CA LEU A 443 -37.90 16.57 37.97
C LEU A 443 -38.80 15.85 36.95
N ALA A 444 -40.13 15.85 37.17
CA ALA A 444 -41.08 15.24 36.24
C ALA A 444 -41.07 15.90 34.85
N ALA A 445 -40.91 17.22 34.78
CA ALA A 445 -40.76 17.95 33.52
C ALA A 445 -39.42 17.65 32.82
N ALA A 446 -38.36 17.39 33.58
CA ALA A 446 -37.04 17.03 33.05
C ALA A 446 -36.99 15.57 32.56
N ASP A 447 -37.58 14.62 33.29
CA ASP A 447 -37.72 13.22 32.87
C ASP A 447 -38.54 13.15 31.57
N ALA A 448 -39.72 13.81 31.52
CA ALA A 448 -40.55 13.85 30.31
C ALA A 448 -39.85 14.50 29.08
N ARG A 449 -38.93 15.45 29.31
CA ARG A 449 -38.11 16.05 28.24
C ARG A 449 -36.96 15.13 27.80
N ALA A 450 -36.41 14.31 28.70
CA ALA A 450 -35.43 13.30 28.34
C ALA A 450 -36.08 12.21 27.47
N ASP A 451 -37.29 11.77 27.83
CA ASP A 451 -38.07 10.79 27.05
C ASP A 451 -38.38 11.30 25.63
N ASP A 452 -38.83 12.56 25.46
CA ASP A 452 -39.05 13.19 24.14
C ASP A 452 -37.78 13.23 23.27
N LEU A 453 -36.65 13.65 23.86
CA LEU A 453 -35.37 13.69 23.17
C LEU A 453 -34.88 12.29 22.77
N GLN A 454 -35.13 11.28 23.62
CA GLN A 454 -34.73 9.91 23.35
C GLN A 454 -35.58 9.30 22.21
N GLN A 455 -36.91 9.51 22.22
CA GLN A 455 -37.77 9.07 21.13
C GLN A 455 -37.38 9.72 19.79
N ARG A 456 -37.10 11.02 19.79
CA ARG A 456 -36.67 11.75 18.58
C ARG A 456 -35.28 11.33 18.08
N LEU A 457 -34.41 10.87 18.97
CA LEU A 457 -33.13 10.26 18.59
C LEU A 457 -33.36 8.90 17.91
N GLU A 458 -34.21 8.04 18.47
CA GLU A 458 -34.55 6.73 17.89
C GLU A 458 -35.20 6.87 16.49
N GLU A 459 -36.11 7.84 16.31
CA GLU A 459 -36.71 8.17 15.00
C GLU A 459 -35.64 8.64 13.99
N SER A 460 -34.74 9.55 14.40
CA SER A 460 -33.65 10.08 13.56
C SER A 460 -32.61 9.02 13.18
N GLU A 461 -32.25 8.12 14.10
CA GLU A 461 -31.34 7.00 13.83
C GLU A 461 -31.99 5.98 12.88
N HIS A 462 -33.29 5.71 13.02
CA HIS A 462 -34.04 4.84 12.11
C HIS A 462 -34.10 5.42 10.68
N ASP A 463 -34.37 6.71 10.54
CA ASP A 463 -34.39 7.39 9.24
C ASP A 463 -33.00 7.43 8.57
N LEU A 464 -31.93 7.61 9.34
CA LEU A 464 -30.56 7.52 8.86
C LEU A 464 -30.25 6.11 8.32
N VAL A 465 -30.63 5.06 9.04
CA VAL A 465 -30.46 3.65 8.60
C VAL A 465 -31.29 3.37 7.34
N ALA A 466 -32.53 3.88 7.26
CA ALA A 466 -33.38 3.75 6.08
C ALA A 466 -32.77 4.43 4.85
N LEU A 467 -32.27 5.66 4.99
CA LEU A 467 -31.57 6.38 3.90
C LEU A 467 -30.29 5.65 3.47
N GLN A 468 -29.52 5.08 4.39
CA GLN A 468 -28.35 4.26 4.06
C GLN A 468 -28.70 2.92 3.37
N ALA A 469 -29.89 2.36 3.62
CA ALA A 469 -30.38 1.18 2.91
C ALA A 469 -30.85 1.54 1.49
N VAL A 470 -31.58 2.66 1.34
CA VAL A 470 -32.02 3.20 0.04
C VAL A 470 -30.82 3.57 -0.84
N GLY A 471 -29.80 4.23 -0.27
CA GLY A 471 -28.55 4.55 -0.98
C GLY A 471 -27.87 3.30 -1.53
N ARG A 472 -27.69 2.26 -0.70
CA ARG A 472 -27.13 0.97 -1.13
C ARG A 472 -27.97 0.27 -2.20
N SER A 473 -29.30 0.41 -2.16
CA SER A 473 -30.19 -0.13 -3.20
C SER A 473 -29.99 0.59 -4.54
N HIS A 474 -29.91 1.93 -4.53
CA HIS A 474 -29.66 2.70 -5.74
C HIS A 474 -28.24 2.51 -6.30
N GLU A 475 -27.23 2.28 -5.45
CA GLU A 475 -25.90 1.87 -5.93
C GLU A 475 -25.94 0.51 -6.62
N ALA A 476 -26.63 -0.50 -6.04
CA ALA A 476 -26.80 -1.81 -6.67
C ALA A 476 -27.56 -1.74 -8.01
N GLU A 477 -28.63 -0.93 -8.10
CA GLU A 477 -29.33 -0.66 -9.36
C GLU A 477 -28.42 0.03 -10.39
N ALA A 478 -27.63 1.03 -9.96
CA ALA A 478 -26.69 1.73 -10.82
C ALA A 478 -25.53 0.84 -11.30
N GLU A 479 -25.06 -0.12 -10.49
CA GLU A 479 -24.10 -1.13 -10.92
C GLU A 479 -24.71 -2.11 -11.93
N GLY A 480 -25.94 -2.57 -11.71
CA GLY A 480 -26.67 -3.41 -12.67
C GLY A 480 -26.83 -2.73 -14.04
N LEU A 481 -27.30 -1.47 -14.05
CA LEU A 481 -27.45 -0.68 -15.27
C LEU A 481 -26.11 -0.38 -15.97
N ARG A 482 -25.00 -0.27 -15.22
CA ARG A 482 -23.65 -0.12 -15.79
C ARG A 482 -23.17 -1.41 -16.45
N ALA A 483 -23.41 -2.56 -15.82
CA ALA A 483 -23.07 -3.86 -16.40
C ALA A 483 -23.86 -4.14 -17.68
N GLU A 484 -25.17 -3.85 -17.70
CA GLU A 484 -26.03 -3.98 -18.88
C GLU A 484 -25.59 -3.03 -20.01
N ALA A 485 -25.16 -1.81 -19.67
CA ALA A 485 -24.60 -0.87 -20.64
C ALA A 485 -23.23 -1.30 -21.21
N GLU A 486 -22.39 -2.00 -20.44
CA GLU A 486 -21.14 -2.60 -20.94
C GLU A 486 -21.42 -3.80 -21.86
N GLU A 487 -22.38 -4.67 -21.53
CA GLU A 487 -22.81 -5.77 -22.41
C GLU A 487 -23.34 -5.25 -23.75
N LEU A 488 -24.23 -4.24 -23.72
CA LEU A 488 -24.77 -3.62 -24.92
C LEU A 488 -23.68 -2.97 -25.79
N ARG A 489 -22.64 -2.38 -25.18
CA ARG A 489 -21.47 -1.86 -25.93
C ARG A 489 -20.67 -2.97 -26.59
N ALA A 490 -20.38 -4.06 -25.88
CA ALA A 490 -19.66 -5.21 -26.44
C ALA A 490 -20.40 -5.80 -27.66
N ARG A 491 -21.72 -5.96 -27.55
CA ARG A 491 -22.58 -6.45 -28.65
C ARG A 491 -22.66 -5.47 -29.82
N LEU A 492 -22.60 -4.16 -29.56
CA LEU A 492 -22.53 -3.14 -30.61
C LEU A 492 -21.19 -3.18 -31.36
N GLU A 493 -20.06 -3.33 -30.64
CA GLU A 493 -18.74 -3.48 -31.26
C GLU A 493 -18.63 -4.76 -32.11
N GLU A 494 -19.23 -5.86 -31.65
CA GLU A 494 -19.29 -7.12 -32.39
C GLU A 494 -20.12 -6.98 -33.68
N ALA A 495 -21.30 -6.34 -33.61
CA ALA A 495 -22.13 -6.05 -34.78
C ALA A 495 -21.45 -5.07 -35.76
N MET A 496 -20.72 -4.07 -35.25
CA MET A 496 -19.93 -3.15 -36.08
C MET A 496 -18.78 -3.87 -36.81
N ARG A 497 -18.09 -4.81 -36.15
CA ARG A 497 -17.06 -5.66 -36.79
C ARG A 497 -17.65 -6.57 -37.86
N ALA A 498 -18.80 -7.21 -37.60
CA ALA A 498 -19.47 -8.05 -38.58
C ALA A 498 -19.84 -7.27 -39.85
N ARG A 499 -20.44 -6.09 -39.68
CA ARG A 499 -20.86 -5.23 -40.80
C ARG A 499 -19.69 -4.66 -41.61
N ALA A 500 -18.57 -4.34 -40.95
CA ALA A 500 -17.34 -3.93 -41.63
C ALA A 500 -16.66 -5.08 -42.41
N GLY A 501 -17.02 -6.35 -42.12
CA GLY A 501 -16.64 -7.50 -42.93
C GLY A 501 -17.50 -7.67 -44.18
N GLU A 502 -18.81 -7.41 -44.09
CA GLU A 502 -19.75 -7.56 -45.21
C GLU A 502 -19.65 -6.46 -46.26
N GLU A 503 -19.13 -5.27 -45.93
CA GLU A 503 -18.85 -4.19 -46.91
C GLU A 503 -17.47 -4.35 -47.61
N GLY A 504 -16.78 -5.48 -47.39
CA GLY A 504 -15.45 -5.79 -47.91
C GLY A 504 -15.35 -6.92 -48.96
N GLU A 505 -16.48 -7.57 -49.30
CA GLU A 505 -16.63 -8.52 -50.43
C GLU A 505 -17.36 -7.87 -51.62
#